data_AF-A0A7S1K4Y7-F1
#
_entry.id   AF-A0A7S1K4Y7-F1
#
_cell.length_a   1.000
_cell.length_b   1.000
_cell.length_c   1.000
_cell.angle_alpha   90.00
_cell.angle_beta   90.00
_cell.angle_gamma   90.00
#
_symmetry.space_group_name_H-M   'P 1'
#
loop_
_entity.id
_entity.type
_entity.pdbx_description
1 polymer ?
#
loop_
_entity_poly.entity_id
_entity_poly.type
_entity_poly.pdbx_seq_one_letter_code
_entity_poly.pdbx_strand_id
1 'polypeptide(L)'
;AAMQQLGHFLTQHPKVGLIVIDSISFPFRHSYTANMAERSMTLRQMATQLETCAKKHDLAVVVMNQVTTKLSQEGNARLVPALGDTWSHIPTQRLFLDWERRSARGQLMEGGPELLSAPSPNATLEDVPRVAKLLKSNKRRTGRALFRICNDGVRDLPLAEDTQMEDDTQGGARGSRGALPQQSFVSESLDQMPRPFQN
;
A
#
# COMPACT_ATOMS: atom_id res chain seq x y z
N ALA A 1 -22.01 18.02 9.28
CA ALA A 1 -23.18 17.85 8.38
C ALA A 1 -23.21 16.46 7.74
N ALA A 2 -22.42 16.16 6.70
CA ALA A 2 -22.52 14.88 5.96
C ALA A 2 -22.35 13.63 6.85
N MET A 3 -21.33 13.58 7.71
CA MET A 3 -21.10 12.48 8.65
C MET A 3 -22.26 12.24 9.63
N GLN A 4 -22.98 13.31 10.01
CA GLN A 4 -24.10 13.21 10.96
C GLN A 4 -25.36 12.65 10.28
N GLN A 5 -25.55 12.92 8.98
CA GLN A 5 -26.69 12.40 8.21
C GLN A 5 -26.48 10.97 7.72
N LEU A 6 -25.22 10.51 7.65
CA LEU A 6 -24.85 9.19 7.12
C LEU A 6 -25.59 8.05 7.81
N GLY A 7 -25.72 8.07 9.14
CA GLY A 7 -26.40 7.00 9.87
C GLY A 7 -27.90 6.87 9.51
N HIS A 8 -28.58 8.00 9.36
CA HIS A 8 -29.98 8.01 8.94
C HIS A 8 -30.12 7.53 7.49
N PHE A 9 -29.26 8.02 6.60
CA PHE A 9 -29.23 7.61 5.19
C PHE A 9 -29.04 6.10 5.03
N LEU A 10 -28.08 5.49 5.72
CA LEU A 10 -27.84 4.05 5.67
C LEU A 10 -29.01 3.22 6.21
N THR A 11 -29.81 3.78 7.12
CA THR A 11 -31.03 3.14 7.62
C THR A 11 -32.13 3.15 6.57
N GLN A 12 -32.25 4.25 5.81
CA GLN A 12 -33.22 4.36 4.71
C GLN A 12 -32.79 3.58 3.46
N HIS A 13 -31.49 3.32 3.30
CA HIS A 13 -30.91 2.63 2.14
C HIS A 13 -30.13 1.38 2.57
N PRO A 14 -30.82 0.30 2.99
CA PRO A 14 -30.16 -0.91 3.50
C PRO A 14 -29.36 -1.69 2.43
N LYS A 15 -29.49 -1.34 1.14
CA LYS A 15 -28.75 -1.97 0.03
C LYS A 15 -27.36 -1.38 -0.19
N VAL A 16 -26.96 -0.35 0.56
CA VAL A 16 -25.64 0.28 0.40
C VAL A 16 -24.55 -0.65 0.93
N GLY A 17 -23.73 -1.19 0.03
CA GLY A 17 -22.61 -2.08 0.39
C GLY A 17 -21.22 -1.40 0.44
N LEU A 18 -21.11 -0.15 0.00
CA LEU A 18 -19.84 0.56 -0.09
C LEU A 18 -20.00 2.07 0.17
N ILE A 19 -19.10 2.62 0.97
CA ILE A 19 -18.92 4.06 1.17
C ILE A 19 -17.51 4.43 0.69
N VAL A 20 -17.40 5.43 -0.17
CA VAL A 20 -16.12 5.98 -0.63
C VAL A 20 -16.00 7.44 -0.19
N ILE A 21 -14.90 7.79 0.46
CA ILE A 21 -14.57 9.17 0.84
C ILE A 21 -13.32 9.60 0.10
N ASP A 22 -13.48 10.41 -0.94
CA ASP A 22 -12.38 10.99 -1.71
C ASP A 22 -12.38 12.54 -1.61
N SER A 23 -11.51 13.19 -0.83
CA SER A 23 -10.52 12.62 0.10
C SER A 23 -10.80 13.08 1.53
N ILE A 24 -10.52 12.22 2.51
CA ILE A 24 -10.67 12.60 3.93
C ILE A 24 -9.66 13.67 4.34
N SER A 25 -8.55 13.80 3.61
CA SER A 25 -7.50 14.76 3.92
C SER A 25 -7.84 16.19 3.53
N PHE A 26 -8.74 16.39 2.56
CA PHE A 26 -9.00 17.70 1.98
C PHE A 26 -9.43 18.77 3.00
N PRO A 27 -10.40 18.52 3.90
CA PRO A 27 -10.85 19.53 4.87
C PRO A 27 -9.80 19.93 5.90
N PHE A 28 -8.78 19.10 6.12
CA PHE A 28 -7.79 19.28 7.18
C PHE A 28 -6.50 19.96 6.71
N ARG A 29 -6.40 20.32 5.42
CA ARG A 29 -5.21 20.97 4.86
C ARG A 29 -5.05 22.43 5.30
N HIS A 30 -6.15 23.19 5.36
CA HIS A 30 -6.11 24.63 5.64
C HIS A 30 -6.71 25.01 7.01
N SER A 31 -7.53 24.14 7.59
CA SER A 31 -8.43 24.53 8.68
C SER A 31 -7.85 24.37 10.10
N TYR A 32 -6.60 23.90 10.26
CA TYR A 32 -6.09 23.44 11.58
C TYR A 32 -4.66 23.85 11.94
N THR A 33 -4.06 24.86 11.29
CA THR A 33 -2.65 25.23 11.53
C THR A 33 -2.28 25.53 12.99
N ALA A 34 -3.23 25.97 13.83
CA ALA A 34 -3.00 26.22 15.26
C ALA A 34 -3.31 25.04 16.19
N ASN A 35 -4.29 24.17 15.85
CA ASN A 35 -4.85 23.17 16.78
C ASN A 35 -4.73 21.74 16.24
N MET A 36 -3.51 21.17 16.29
CA MET A 36 -3.26 19.77 15.87
C MET A 36 -4.03 18.73 16.70
N ALA A 37 -4.29 19.01 17.97
CA ALA A 37 -5.04 18.12 18.87
C ALA A 37 -6.51 18.00 18.45
N GLU A 38 -7.16 19.13 18.16
CA GLU A 38 -8.54 19.18 17.68
C GLU A 38 -8.69 18.41 16.36
N ARG A 39 -7.77 18.65 15.41
CA ARG A 39 -7.69 17.89 14.15
C ARG A 39 -7.67 16.38 14.40
N SER A 40 -6.80 15.94 15.30
CA SER A 40 -6.61 14.52 15.62
C SER A 40 -7.85 13.91 16.27
N MET A 41 -8.52 14.67 17.14
CA MET A 41 -9.75 14.25 17.81
C MET A 41 -10.91 14.14 16.81
N THR A 42 -11.11 15.14 15.96
CA THR A 42 -12.15 15.12 14.92
C THR A 42 -11.94 13.97 13.96
N LEU A 43 -10.72 13.73 13.49
CA LEU A 43 -10.39 12.59 12.63
C LEU A 43 -10.72 11.25 13.31
N ARG A 44 -10.35 11.11 14.59
CA ARG A 44 -10.66 9.90 15.36
C ARG A 44 -12.17 9.69 15.48
N GLN A 45 -12.92 10.73 15.81
CA GLN A 45 -14.39 10.67 15.87
C GLN A 45 -15.00 10.24 14.55
N MET A 46 -14.56 10.83 13.43
CA MET A 46 -15.01 10.44 12.09
C MET A 46 -14.70 8.98 11.79
N ALA A 47 -13.50 8.51 12.08
CA ALA A 47 -13.11 7.13 11.83
C ALA A 47 -13.93 6.13 12.67
N THR A 48 -14.15 6.43 13.96
CA THR A 48 -14.99 5.60 14.82
C THR A 48 -16.42 5.54 14.31
N GLN A 49 -17.00 6.68 13.89
CA GLN A 49 -18.33 6.70 13.30
C GLN A 49 -18.43 5.85 12.03
N LEU A 50 -17.44 5.95 11.13
CA LEU A 50 -17.38 5.13 9.91
C LEU A 50 -17.25 3.65 10.23
N GLU A 51 -16.42 3.28 11.20
CA GLU A 51 -16.25 1.89 11.63
C GLU A 51 -17.54 1.33 12.23
N THR A 52 -18.24 2.11 13.08
CA THR A 52 -19.54 1.71 13.62
C THR A 52 -20.57 1.53 12.51
N CYS A 53 -20.62 2.43 11.53
CA CYS A 53 -21.52 2.30 10.38
C CYS A 53 -21.20 1.04 9.55
N ALA A 54 -19.92 0.80 9.28
CA ALA A 54 -19.46 -0.38 8.53
C ALA A 54 -19.91 -1.69 9.20
N LYS A 55 -19.71 -1.80 10.52
CA LYS A 55 -20.11 -2.99 11.28
C LYS A 55 -21.62 -3.15 11.38
N LYS A 56 -22.36 -2.05 11.58
CA LYS A 56 -23.82 -2.09 11.77
C LYS A 56 -24.57 -2.46 10.49
N HIS A 57 -24.09 -1.96 9.34
CA HIS A 57 -24.76 -2.12 8.05
C HIS A 57 -24.08 -3.14 7.13
N ASP A 58 -23.08 -3.87 7.63
CA ASP A 58 -22.27 -4.85 6.89
C ASP A 58 -21.77 -4.32 5.53
N LEU A 59 -21.11 -3.16 5.57
CA LEU A 59 -20.61 -2.48 4.37
C LEU A 59 -19.11 -2.21 4.44
N ALA A 60 -18.50 -2.01 3.27
CA ALA A 60 -17.11 -1.58 3.15
C ALA A 60 -17.01 -0.04 3.20
N VAL A 61 -15.95 0.47 3.85
CA VAL A 61 -15.60 1.89 3.83
C VAL A 61 -14.21 2.05 3.25
N VAL A 62 -14.09 2.81 2.16
CA VAL A 62 -12.84 3.15 1.50
C VAL A 62 -12.61 4.64 1.67
N VAL A 63 -11.41 5.00 2.12
CA VAL A 63 -11.05 6.38 2.41
C VAL A 63 -9.75 6.73 1.70
N MET A 64 -9.80 7.78 0.88
CA MET A 64 -8.63 8.30 0.19
C MET A 64 -7.94 9.36 1.04
N ASN A 65 -6.64 9.16 1.27
CA ASN A 65 -5.77 10.13 1.91
C ASN A 65 -4.68 10.54 0.93
N GLN A 66 -4.56 11.84 0.70
CA GLN A 66 -3.54 12.37 -0.19
C GLN A 66 -2.15 12.27 0.45
N VAL A 67 -1.10 12.28 -0.37
CA VAL A 67 0.29 12.34 0.07
C VAL A 67 0.83 13.78 -0.05
N THR A 68 1.70 14.16 0.87
CA THR A 68 2.44 15.42 0.89
C THR A 68 3.94 15.13 0.94
N THR A 69 4.76 16.14 0.65
CA THR A 69 6.22 16.01 0.72
C THR A 69 6.72 16.65 1.99
N LYS A 70 7.46 15.88 2.81
CA LYS A 70 8.22 16.40 3.94
C LYS A 70 9.67 16.59 3.51
N LEU A 71 10.19 17.79 3.73
CA LEU A 71 11.60 18.10 3.53
C LEU A 71 12.36 17.79 4.83
N SER A 72 13.43 17.02 4.72
CA SER A 72 14.41 16.79 5.78
C SER A 72 15.36 17.98 5.87
N GLN A 73 15.95 18.20 7.06
CA GLN A 73 17.03 19.18 7.25
C GLN A 73 18.27 18.84 6.39
N GLU A 74 18.42 17.57 6.03
CA GLU A 74 19.49 17.07 5.15
C GLU A 74 19.20 17.27 3.65
N GLY A 75 18.15 18.02 3.28
CA GLY A 75 17.75 18.26 1.89
C GLY A 75 16.97 17.12 1.22
N ASN A 76 16.77 16.00 1.92
CA ASN A 76 16.01 14.86 1.41
C ASN A 76 14.50 15.15 1.39
N ALA A 77 13.83 14.88 0.28
CA ALA A 77 12.37 14.97 0.15
C ALA A 77 11.74 13.58 0.24
N ARG A 78 10.79 13.39 1.16
CA ARG A 78 10.06 12.12 1.31
C ARG A 78 8.55 12.33 1.24
N LEU A 79 7.87 11.43 0.53
CA LEU A 79 6.41 11.35 0.51
C LEU A 79 5.89 10.84 1.85
N VAL A 80 4.93 11.55 2.43
CA VAL A 80 4.27 11.21 3.69
C VAL A 80 2.75 11.37 3.54
N PRO A 81 1.93 10.56 4.21
CA PRO A 81 0.48 10.76 4.21
C PRO A 81 0.09 12.11 4.83
N ALA A 82 -0.86 12.83 4.22
CA ALA A 82 -1.20 14.20 4.62
C ALA A 82 -1.72 14.34 6.06
N LEU A 83 -2.39 13.30 6.57
CA LEU A 83 -2.95 13.26 7.92
C LEU A 83 -1.96 12.86 9.02
N GLY A 84 -0.72 12.52 8.66
CA GLY A 84 0.34 12.18 9.60
C GLY A 84 0.15 10.86 10.36
N ASP A 85 1.01 10.66 11.37
CA ASP A 85 1.12 9.39 12.09
C ASP A 85 -0.12 9.04 12.90
N THR A 86 -0.78 10.04 13.49
CA THR A 86 -2.00 9.85 14.30
C THR A 86 -3.11 9.17 13.50
N TRP A 87 -3.31 9.58 12.24
CA TRP A 87 -4.26 8.91 11.36
C TRP A 87 -3.77 7.54 10.93
N SER A 88 -2.46 7.37 10.76
CA SER A 88 -1.85 6.14 10.24
C SER A 88 -2.18 4.89 11.08
N HIS A 89 -2.43 5.05 12.39
CA HIS A 89 -2.75 3.96 13.30
C HIS A 89 -4.22 3.53 13.25
N ILE A 90 -5.12 4.40 12.76
CA ILE A 90 -6.56 4.22 12.81
C ILE A 90 -7.08 3.17 11.81
N PRO A 91 -6.80 3.25 10.50
CA PRO A 91 -7.34 2.30 9.54
C PRO A 91 -6.77 0.89 9.75
N THR A 92 -7.63 -0.10 9.53
CA THR A 92 -7.31 -1.54 9.67
C THR A 92 -6.54 -2.07 8.46
N GLN A 93 -6.77 -1.50 7.28
CA GLN A 93 -6.04 -1.80 6.04
C GLN A 93 -5.52 -0.50 5.42
N ARG A 94 -4.26 -0.52 4.96
CA ARG A 94 -3.62 0.63 4.32
C ARG A 94 -2.99 0.23 3.01
N LEU A 95 -3.46 0.82 1.92
CA LEU A 95 -2.88 0.70 0.60
C LEU A 95 -2.15 1.99 0.25
N PHE A 96 -0.94 1.87 -0.28
CA PHE A 96 -0.20 2.96 -0.88
C PHE A 96 -0.14 2.72 -2.38
N LEU A 97 -0.71 3.65 -3.14
CA LEU A 97 -0.75 3.58 -4.60
C LEU A 97 0.37 4.45 -5.13
N ASP A 98 1.20 3.88 -5.99
CA ASP A 98 2.33 4.55 -6.59
C ASP A 98 2.44 4.17 -8.07
N TRP A 99 3.22 4.94 -8.82
CA TRP A 99 3.63 4.55 -10.16
C TRP A 99 4.72 3.48 -10.03
N GLU A 100 4.64 2.42 -10.83
CA GLU A 100 5.73 1.45 -10.86
C GLU A 100 6.89 2.06 -11.64
N ARG A 101 8.00 2.32 -10.95
CA ARG A 101 9.21 2.84 -11.58
C ARG A 101 9.98 1.68 -12.23
N ARG A 102 9.98 1.63 -13.56
CA ARG A 102 10.90 0.74 -14.30
C ARG A 102 12.29 1.36 -14.31
N SER A 103 13.22 0.76 -13.58
CA SER A 103 14.66 0.98 -13.83
C SER A 103 15.00 0.48 -15.23
N ALA A 104 15.79 1.23 -16.00
CA ALA A 104 16.30 0.85 -17.32
C ALA A 104 17.14 -0.45 -17.34
N ARG A 105 17.34 -1.10 -16.18
CA ARG A 105 18.14 -2.32 -16.00
C ARG A 105 17.44 -3.45 -15.21
N GLY A 106 16.11 -3.38 -15.01
CA GLY A 106 15.38 -4.47 -14.33
C GLY A 106 15.72 -4.68 -12.85
N GLN A 107 16.53 -3.82 -12.21
CA GLN A 107 16.82 -3.87 -10.78
C GLN A 107 15.96 -2.87 -10.00
N LEU A 108 15.26 -3.40 -8.98
CA LEU A 108 14.54 -2.66 -7.95
C LEU A 108 15.53 -1.78 -7.16
N MET A 109 15.43 -0.47 -7.27
CA MET A 109 16.15 0.44 -6.36
C MET A 109 15.18 1.09 -5.38
N GLU A 110 15.40 0.89 -4.09
CA GLU A 110 14.95 1.81 -3.05
C GLU A 110 15.90 3.02 -3.01
N GLY A 111 15.45 4.16 -3.54
CA GLY A 111 16.12 5.45 -3.35
C GLY A 111 16.46 6.17 -4.66
N GLY A 112 15.94 7.40 -4.82
CA GLY A 112 16.40 8.37 -5.82
C GLY A 112 15.30 8.97 -6.72
N PRO A 113 15.28 10.30 -6.93
CA PRO A 113 14.33 10.96 -7.82
C PRO A 113 14.91 11.08 -9.24
N GLU A 114 14.95 10.00 -9.99
CA GLU A 114 15.18 10.10 -11.45
C GLU A 114 13.90 9.74 -12.19
N LEU A 115 13.40 10.74 -12.92
CA LEU A 115 12.25 10.65 -13.79
C LEU A 115 12.54 9.66 -14.91
N LEU A 116 11.79 8.55 -14.87
CA LEU A 116 11.24 7.83 -16.02
C LEU A 116 12.27 7.41 -17.08
N SER A 117 12.54 6.09 -17.16
CA SER A 117 12.62 5.48 -18.49
C SER A 117 11.33 5.89 -19.21
N ALA A 118 11.47 6.72 -20.24
CA ALA A 118 10.34 7.35 -20.88
C ALA A 118 9.30 6.28 -21.26
N PRO A 119 8.00 6.47 -20.94
CA PRO A 119 6.97 5.65 -21.55
C PRO A 119 7.21 5.68 -23.06
N SER A 120 7.09 4.53 -23.72
CA SER A 120 7.14 4.45 -25.19
C SER A 120 6.32 5.62 -25.76
N PRO A 121 6.74 6.29 -26.85
CA PRO A 121 6.04 7.46 -27.39
C PRO A 121 4.55 7.18 -27.73
N ASN A 122 4.13 5.91 -27.76
CA ASN A 122 2.74 5.48 -27.94
C ASN A 122 2.05 4.98 -26.66
N ALA A 123 2.71 5.01 -25.50
CA ALA A 123 2.10 4.59 -24.25
C ALA A 123 1.21 5.72 -23.72
N THR A 124 -0.09 5.57 -23.99
CA THR A 124 -1.15 6.34 -23.34
C THR A 124 -0.97 6.25 -21.82
N LEU A 125 -1.29 7.34 -21.09
CA LEU A 125 -1.19 7.40 -19.62
C LEU A 125 -1.92 6.23 -18.91
N GLU A 126 -2.85 5.60 -19.64
CA GLU A 126 -3.67 4.47 -19.27
C GLU A 126 -2.92 3.12 -19.18
N ASP A 127 -1.82 2.95 -19.91
CA ASP A 127 -1.03 1.70 -19.91
C ASP A 127 0.20 1.77 -19.01
N VAL A 128 0.37 2.86 -18.27
CA VAL A 128 1.50 3.02 -17.36
C VAL A 128 1.29 2.11 -16.14
N PRO A 129 2.26 1.23 -15.83
CA PRO A 129 2.16 0.32 -14.71
C PRO A 129 2.16 1.09 -13.38
N ARG A 130 1.29 0.67 -12.48
CA ARG A 130 1.12 1.18 -11.12
C ARG A 130 1.29 0.04 -10.14
N VAL A 131 1.59 0.40 -8.90
CA VAL A 131 1.78 -0.55 -7.82
C VAL A 131 0.93 -0.17 -6.62
N ALA A 132 0.19 -1.14 -6.11
CA ALA A 132 -0.50 -1.05 -4.83
C ALA A 132 0.33 -1.80 -3.78
N LYS A 133 0.83 -1.08 -2.79
CA LYS A 133 1.58 -1.63 -1.66
C LYS A 133 0.65 -1.75 -0.45
N LEU A 134 0.44 -2.96 0.04
CA LEU A 134 -0.27 -3.18 1.30
C LEU A 134 0.68 -2.88 2.46
N LEU A 135 0.51 -1.72 3.08
CA LEU A 135 1.35 -1.25 4.19
C LEU A 135 0.91 -1.80 5.56
N LYS A 136 -0.37 -2.12 5.71
CA LYS A 136 -0.94 -2.67 6.95
C LYS A 136 -2.18 -3.47 6.62
N SER A 137 -2.32 -4.63 7.25
CA SER A 137 -3.55 -5.40 7.31
C SER A 137 -3.51 -6.31 8.52
N ASN A 138 -4.65 -6.52 9.16
CA ASN A 138 -4.79 -7.48 10.26
C ASN A 138 -4.97 -8.92 9.77
N LYS A 139 -5.22 -9.13 8.47
CA LYS A 139 -5.56 -10.45 7.89
C LYS A 139 -4.63 -10.92 6.79
N ARG A 140 -3.78 -10.04 6.25
CA ARG A 140 -2.88 -10.36 5.13
C ARG A 140 -1.48 -9.85 5.41
N ARG A 141 -0.47 -10.58 4.92
CA ARG A 141 0.92 -10.11 4.90
C ARG A 141 1.03 -8.89 3.98
N THR A 142 1.95 -8.00 4.31
CA THR A 142 2.30 -6.89 3.42
C THR A 142 2.76 -7.44 2.07
N GLY A 143 2.48 -6.70 1.00
CA GLY A 143 2.70 -7.18 -0.36
C GLY A 143 2.53 -6.07 -1.39
N ARG A 144 2.87 -6.39 -2.63
CA ARG A 144 2.78 -5.47 -3.78
C ARG A 144 1.91 -6.14 -4.85
N ALA A 145 1.03 -5.37 -5.46
CA ALA A 145 0.24 -5.79 -6.62
C ALA A 145 0.41 -4.78 -7.75
N LEU A 146 0.80 -5.26 -8.93
CA LEU A 146 0.94 -4.44 -10.13
C LEU A 146 -0.40 -4.35 -10.86
N PHE A 147 -0.76 -3.15 -11.29
CA PHE A 147 -2.00 -2.89 -12.01
C PHE A 147 -1.82 -1.75 -13.01
N ARG A 148 -2.78 -1.60 -13.91
CA ARG A 148 -2.89 -0.46 -14.84
C ARG A 148 -4.32 0.10 -14.79
N ILE A 149 -4.49 1.35 -15.24
CA ILE A 149 -5.80 2.02 -15.27
C ILE A 149 -6.14 2.29 -16.72
N CYS A 150 -6.99 1.45 -17.30
CA CYS A 150 -7.45 1.57 -18.67
C CYS A 150 -8.76 2.35 -18.72
N ASN A 151 -9.23 2.68 -19.93
CA ASN A 151 -10.60 3.14 -20.16
C ASN A 151 -11.68 2.23 -19.51
N ASP A 152 -11.46 0.92 -19.47
CA ASP A 152 -12.37 -0.04 -18.84
C ASP A 152 -12.17 -0.19 -17.32
N GLY A 153 -11.35 0.66 -16.70
CA GLY A 153 -11.05 0.67 -15.27
C GLY A 153 -9.73 0.00 -14.89
N VAL A 154 -9.66 -0.49 -13.64
CA VAL A 154 -8.44 -1.09 -13.07
C VAL A 154 -8.28 -2.52 -13.56
N ARG A 155 -7.11 -2.86 -14.12
CA ARG A 155 -6.77 -4.20 -14.61
C ARG A 155 -5.45 -4.65 -14.01
N ASP A 156 -5.36 -5.93 -13.67
CA ASP A 156 -4.12 -6.55 -13.21
C ASP A 156 -3.10 -6.56 -14.35
N LEU A 157 -1.83 -6.40 -13.98
CA LEU A 157 -0.73 -6.72 -14.88
C LEU A 157 -0.35 -8.19 -14.67
N PRO A 158 -0.18 -8.99 -15.74
CA PRO A 158 0.33 -10.33 -15.58
C PRO A 158 1.67 -10.26 -14.84
N LEU A 159 1.79 -11.07 -13.79
CA LEU A 159 3.09 -11.33 -13.18
C LEU A 159 4.00 -11.78 -14.32
N ALA A 160 5.07 -11.06 -14.59
CA ALA A 160 6.10 -11.58 -15.48
C ALA A 160 6.50 -12.91 -14.87
N GLU A 161 6.22 -14.01 -15.58
CA GLU A 161 6.72 -15.32 -15.20
C GLU A 161 8.22 -15.14 -14.96
N ASP A 162 8.68 -15.56 -13.77
CA ASP A 162 10.09 -15.57 -13.44
C ASP A 162 10.80 -16.17 -14.63
N THR A 163 11.52 -15.33 -15.37
CA THR A 163 12.40 -15.80 -16.43
C THR A 163 13.43 -16.62 -15.68
N GLN A 164 13.19 -17.92 -15.62
CA GLN A 164 14.17 -18.90 -15.18
C GLN A 164 15.40 -18.56 -15.98
N MET A 165 16.44 -18.12 -15.27
CA MET A 165 17.76 -18.01 -15.86
C MET A 165 18.09 -19.41 -16.35
N GLU A 166 17.99 -19.62 -17.65
CA GLU A 166 18.52 -20.79 -18.33
C GLU A 166 20.01 -20.84 -17.98
N ASP A 167 20.36 -21.88 -17.25
CA ASP A 167 21.71 -22.25 -16.87
C ASP A 167 22.44 -22.71 -18.13
N ASP A 168 23.09 -21.78 -18.83
CA ASP A 168 24.01 -22.07 -19.93
C ASP A 168 25.28 -22.76 -19.37
N THR A 169 25.18 -24.06 -19.15
CA THR A 169 26.33 -24.93 -18.89
C THR A 169 26.94 -25.42 -20.21
N GLN A 170 27.93 -24.72 -20.75
CA GLN A 170 29.04 -25.23 -21.59
C GLN A 170 30.21 -24.24 -21.44
N GLY A 171 31.46 -24.53 -21.09
CA GLY A 171 32.25 -25.74 -20.86
C GLY A 171 33.72 -25.28 -21.04
N GLY A 172 34.59 -25.37 -20.01
CA GLY A 172 35.96 -24.85 -20.16
C GLY A 172 36.87 -24.80 -18.92
N ALA A 173 37.21 -25.97 -18.38
CA ALA A 173 38.48 -26.36 -17.76
C ALA A 173 39.22 -25.51 -16.68
N ARG A 174 39.40 -26.18 -15.53
CA ARG A 174 40.59 -26.29 -14.64
C ARG A 174 40.93 -25.18 -13.64
N GLY A 175 40.72 -25.51 -12.36
CA GLY A 175 41.45 -24.95 -11.20
C GLY A 175 41.04 -25.64 -9.90
N SER A 176 41.82 -26.62 -9.45
CA SER A 176 41.58 -27.44 -8.25
C SER A 176 41.89 -26.71 -6.94
N ARG A 177 41.03 -26.87 -5.92
CA ARG A 177 41.31 -27.29 -4.52
C ARG A 177 40.42 -26.57 -3.49
N GLY A 178 39.71 -27.36 -2.69
CA GLY A 178 39.04 -26.91 -1.46
C GLY A 178 37.79 -27.74 -1.15
N ALA A 179 37.95 -28.86 -0.46
CA ALA A 179 36.86 -29.78 -0.11
C ALA A 179 36.22 -29.43 1.25
N LEU A 180 34.88 -29.27 1.22
CA LEU A 180 33.84 -29.72 2.17
C LEU A 180 33.76 -29.09 3.60
N PRO A 181 32.59 -29.13 4.29
CA PRO A 181 31.40 -29.95 4.01
C PRO A 181 30.02 -29.25 3.97
N GLN A 182 29.09 -29.99 3.38
CA GLN A 182 27.65 -29.80 3.38
C GLN A 182 27.07 -29.81 4.80
N GLN A 183 26.06 -28.96 5.06
CA GLN A 183 25.08 -29.20 6.12
C GLN A 183 23.66 -29.26 5.53
N SER A 184 23.14 -30.48 5.64
CA SER A 184 21.77 -30.97 5.62
C SER A 184 20.63 -29.97 5.81
N PHE A 185 19.67 -30.07 4.89
CA PHE A 185 18.24 -29.85 5.13
C PHE A 185 17.77 -30.58 6.39
N VAL A 186 17.10 -29.86 7.28
CA VAL A 186 16.21 -30.45 8.28
C VAL A 186 14.85 -29.82 8.06
N SER A 187 13.86 -30.64 7.68
CA SER A 187 12.46 -30.26 7.77
C SER A 187 12.06 -30.25 9.24
N GLU A 188 11.77 -29.08 9.81
CA GLU A 188 11.10 -29.01 11.10
C GLU A 188 9.62 -28.70 10.91
N SER A 189 8.83 -29.65 11.43
CA SER A 189 7.39 -29.73 11.44
C SER A 189 6.72 -28.52 12.09
N LEU A 190 5.54 -28.19 11.55
CA LEU A 190 4.48 -27.46 12.23
C LEU A 190 4.15 -28.17 13.56
N ASP A 191 4.67 -27.66 14.68
CA ASP A 191 4.00 -27.63 15.99
C ASP A 191 4.93 -26.99 17.02
N GLN A 192 4.80 -25.66 17.16
CA GLN A 192 5.08 -24.90 18.40
C GLN A 192 4.87 -23.39 18.13
N MET A 193 3.64 -22.92 18.27
CA MET A 193 3.38 -21.50 18.50
C MET A 193 3.13 -21.27 20.01
N PRO A 194 3.83 -20.34 20.66
CA PRO A 194 3.41 -19.85 21.98
C PRO A 194 2.26 -18.86 21.82
N ARG A 195 1.11 -19.12 22.46
CA ARG A 195 0.02 -18.15 22.60
C ARG A 195 0.43 -17.07 23.60
N PRO A 196 0.19 -15.77 23.33
CA PRO A 196 0.30 -14.75 24.36
C PRO A 196 -1.07 -14.18 24.76
N PHE A 197 -1.31 -14.25 26.08
CA PHE A 197 -2.16 -13.42 26.94
C PHE A 197 -3.69 -13.66 27.00
N GLN A 198 -4.09 -14.38 28.06
CA GLN A 198 -5.31 -14.17 28.83
C GLN A 198 -4.90 -13.86 30.28
N ASN A 199 -5.18 -12.63 30.72
CA ASN A 199 -5.81 -12.27 32.00
C ASN A 199 -6.20 -10.79 31.92
#